data_AF-A0AAX0RHI9-F1
#
_entry.id   AF-A0AAX0RHI9-F1
#
_cell.length_a   1.000
_cell.length_b   1.000
_cell.length_c   1.000
_cell.angle_alpha   90.00
_cell.angle_beta   90.00
_cell.angle_gamma   90.00
#
_symmetry.space_group_name_H-M   'P 1'
#
loop_
_entity.id
_entity.type
_entity.pdbx_description
1 polymer ?
#
loop_
_entity_poly.entity_id
_entity_poly.type
_entity_poly.pdbx_seq_one_letter_code
_entity_poly.pdbx_strand_id
1 'polypeptide(L)'
;MVVTKNEDNKKLYDIIDGQQRTTTIFMLLHVLANKQNEEDKQETRKYLYQKGELKLEVAPQNQSFFKALLEAAEKENISQKKMQTPKASKISLKF
;
A
#
# COMPACT_ATOMS: atom_id res chain seq x y z
N MET A 1 5.08 -6.44 14.69
CA MET A 1 5.85 -6.00 13.51
C MET A 1 7.28 -6.05 13.92
N VAL A 2 8.12 -6.73 13.14
CA VAL A 2 9.55 -6.83 13.42
C VAL A 2 10.28 -6.35 12.19
N VAL A 3 11.22 -5.43 12.38
CA VAL A 3 12.03 -4.85 11.31
C VAL A 3 13.51 -4.98 11.65
N THR A 4 14.34 -5.12 10.63
CA THR A 4 15.80 -5.05 10.75
C THR A 4 16.34 -4.01 9.78
N LYS A 5 17.54 -3.49 10.05
CA LYS A 5 18.22 -2.62 9.11
C LYS A 5 18.62 -3.45 7.88
N ASN A 6 18.34 -2.94 6.69
CA ASN A 6 18.70 -3.64 5.47
C ASN A 6 20.23 -3.69 5.31
N GLU A 7 20.75 -4.86 4.93
CA GLU A 7 22.20 -5.12 4.86
C GLU A 7 22.86 -4.35 3.71
N ASP A 8 22.20 -4.28 2.56
CA ASP A 8 22.69 -3.64 1.33
C ASP A 8 22.50 -2.12 1.35
N ASN A 9 21.36 -1.67 1.88
CA ASN A 9 20.94 -0.27 1.92
C ASN A 9 20.61 0.17 3.34
N LYS A 10 21.58 0.79 4.01
CA LYS A 10 21.47 1.29 5.40
C LYS A 10 20.38 2.35 5.63
N LYS A 11 19.74 2.88 4.57
CA LYS A 11 18.61 3.82 4.67
C LYS A 11 17.26 3.10 4.70
N LEU A 12 17.23 1.81 4.42
CA LEU A 12 16.03 0.97 4.39
C LEU A 12 15.99 0.02 5.59
N TYR A 13 14.78 -0.47 5.85
CA TYR A 13 14.52 -1.48 6.86
C TYR A 13 13.72 -2.62 6.24
N ASP A 14 14.20 -3.85 6.43
CA ASP A 14 13.49 -5.04 6.00
C ASP A 14 12.43 -5.41 7.03
N ILE A 15 11.22 -5.69 6.55
CA ILE A 15 10.11 -6.15 7.38
C ILE A 15 10.20 -7.68 7.49
N ILE A 16 10.65 -8.17 8.66
CA ILE A 16 10.76 -9.59 8.98
C ILE A 16 9.39 -10.18 9.31
N ASP A 17 8.62 -9.47 10.13
CA ASP A 17 7.25 -9.85 10.52
C ASP A 17 6.27 -8.69 10.35
N GLY A 18 5.07 -9.03 9.85
CA GLY A 18 3.98 -8.08 9.64
C GLY A 18 3.87 -7.55 8.20
N GLN A 19 4.51 -8.20 7.23
CA GLN A 19 4.47 -7.79 5.81
C GLN A 19 3.04 -7.59 5.29
N GLN A 20 2.11 -8.51 5.60
CA GLN A 20 0.71 -8.39 5.20
C GLN A 20 0.03 -7.17 5.84
N ARG A 21 0.20 -6.97 7.16
CA ARG A 21 -0.40 -5.84 7.87
C ARG A 21 0.13 -4.51 7.32
N THR A 22 1.42 -4.40 7.05
CA THR A 22 2.02 -3.20 6.47
C THR A 22 1.52 -2.94 5.07
N THR A 23 1.43 -3.97 4.22
CA THR A 23 0.87 -3.85 2.88
C THR A 23 -0.57 -3.38 2.92
N THR A 24 -1.40 -3.93 3.82
CA THR A 24 -2.79 -3.50 4.00
C THR A 24 -2.88 -2.04 4.43
N ILE A 25 -2.10 -1.61 5.43
CA ILE A 25 -2.06 -0.21 5.87
C ILE A 25 -1.65 0.70 4.71
N PHE A 26 -0.62 0.31 3.95
CA PHE A 26 -0.14 1.07 2.81
C PHE A 26 -1.23 1.24 1.74
N MET A 27 -1.91 0.14 1.37
CA MET A 27 -3.00 0.18 0.40
C MET A 27 -4.17 1.05 0.86
N LEU A 28 -4.54 0.97 2.15
CA LEU A 28 -5.60 1.82 2.71
C LEU A 28 -5.22 3.30 2.66
N LEU A 29 -4.00 3.64 3.07
CA LEU A 29 -3.49 5.01 2.98
C LEU A 29 -3.47 5.50 1.54
N HIS A 30 -3.08 4.65 0.58
CA HIS A 30 -3.06 4.99 -0.85
C HIS A 30 -4.45 5.34 -1.37
N VAL A 31 -5.45 4.53 -1.05
CA VAL A 31 -6.85 4.81 -1.44
C VAL A 31 -7.37 6.06 -0.75
N LEU A 32 -7.13 6.22 0.55
CA LEU A 32 -7.60 7.38 1.31
C LEU A 32 -7.01 8.69 0.79
N ALA A 33 -5.69 8.71 0.51
CA ALA A 33 -5.02 9.88 -0.04
C ALA A 33 -5.62 10.32 -1.38
N ASN A 34 -6.16 9.39 -2.18
CA ASN A 34 -6.78 9.71 -3.46
C ASN A 34 -8.26 10.13 -3.35
N LYS A 35 -8.90 9.94 -2.19
CA LYS A 35 -10.31 10.33 -1.94
C LYS A 35 -10.47 11.61 -1.12
N GLN A 36 -9.41 12.04 -0.45
CA GLN A 36 -9.39 13.21 0.42
C GLN A 36 -9.34 14.54 -0.36
N ASN A 37 -9.67 15.63 0.32
CA ASN A 37 -9.40 16.98 -0.17
C ASN A 37 -7.88 17.22 -0.33
N GLU A 38 -7.47 18.28 -1.03
CA GLU A 38 -6.06 18.51 -1.34
C GLU A 38 -5.16 18.73 -0.10
N GLU A 39 -5.70 19.29 0.99
CA GLU A 39 -4.94 19.52 2.24
C GLU A 39 -4.63 18.19 2.95
N ASP A 40 -5.67 17.40 3.21
CA ASP A 40 -5.56 16.07 3.85
C ASP A 40 -4.76 15.09 2.98
N LYS A 41 -4.91 15.19 1.66
CA LYS A 41 -4.15 14.40 0.69
C LYS A 41 -2.65 14.69 0.77
N GLN A 42 -2.25 15.96 0.94
CA GLN A 42 -0.84 16.29 1.13
C GLN A 42 -0.29 15.71 2.43
N GLU A 43 -1.06 15.76 3.52
CA GLU A 43 -0.67 15.16 4.79
C GLU A 43 -0.52 13.64 4.68
N THR A 44 -1.54 12.96 4.14
CA THR A 44 -1.53 11.49 3.98
C THR A 44 -0.40 11.02 3.05
N ARG A 45 -0.10 11.78 1.99
CA ARG A 45 1.00 11.46 1.05
C ARG A 45 2.38 11.45 1.72
N LYS A 46 2.58 12.18 2.84
CA LYS A 46 3.85 12.12 3.61
C LYS A 46 4.14 10.72 4.15
N TYR A 47 3.11 9.90 4.38
CA TYR A 47 3.28 8.52 4.85
C TYR A 47 3.52 7.51 3.72
N LEU A 48 3.09 7.84 2.49
CA LEU A 48 3.23 7.00 1.32
C LEU A 48 4.52 7.27 0.56
N TYR A 49 4.95 8.53 0.50
CA TYR A 49 6.04 8.98 -0.36
C TYR A 49 7.19 9.62 0.43
N GLN A 50 8.40 9.46 -0.08
CA GLN A 50 9.60 10.16 0.34
C GLN A 50 10.34 10.64 -0.92
N LYS A 51 10.49 11.96 -1.07
CA LYS A 51 11.14 12.58 -2.24
C LYS A 51 10.53 12.17 -3.60
N GLY A 52 9.22 11.87 -3.63
CA GLY A 52 8.51 11.45 -4.84
C GLY A 52 8.50 9.94 -5.08
N GLU A 53 9.24 9.16 -4.30
CA GLU A 53 9.28 7.69 -4.38
C GLU A 53 8.41 7.07 -3.28
N LEU A 54 7.86 5.87 -3.52
CA LEU A 54 7.08 5.16 -2.50
C LEU A 54 8.01 4.73 -1.35
N LYS A 55 7.55 4.89 -0.12
CA LYS A 55 8.27 4.44 1.09
C LYS A 55 8.28 2.92 1.26
N LEU A 56 7.37 2.21 0.58
CA LEU A 56 7.29 0.75 0.62
C LEU A 56 7.87 0.17 -0.66
N GLU A 57 9.03 -0.48 -0.52
CA GLU A 57 9.61 -1.29 -1.58
C GLU A 57 9.09 -2.72 -1.51
N VAL A 58 8.76 -3.27 -2.67
CA VAL A 58 8.37 -4.67 -2.82
C VAL A 58 9.47 -5.41 -3.56
N ALA A 59 9.58 -6.72 -3.31
CA ALA A 59 10.54 -7.57 -4.00
C ALA A 59 10.39 -7.43 -5.53
N PRO A 60 11.49 -7.46 -6.31
CA PRO A 60 11.49 -7.18 -7.75
C PRO A 60 10.40 -7.92 -8.55
N GLN A 61 10.17 -9.19 -8.22
CA GLN A 61 9.15 -10.05 -8.86
C GLN A 61 7.71 -9.53 -8.70
N ASN A 62 7.44 -8.73 -7.68
CA ASN A 62 6.11 -8.23 -7.35
C ASN A 62 5.87 -6.79 -7.81
N GLN A 63 6.89 -6.09 -8.32
CA GLN A 63 6.79 -4.66 -8.67
C GLN A 63 5.72 -4.39 -9.72
N SER A 64 5.68 -5.20 -10.78
CA SER A 64 4.68 -5.06 -11.85
C SER A 64 3.26 -5.21 -11.32
N PHE A 65 3.01 -6.25 -10.51
CA PHE A 65 1.71 -6.49 -9.90
C PHE A 65 1.31 -5.38 -8.93
N PHE A 66 2.23 -4.97 -8.06
CA PHE A 66 1.97 -3.93 -7.07
C PHE A 66 1.65 -2.59 -7.72
N LYS A 67 2.40 -2.19 -8.75
CA LYS A 67 2.13 -0.98 -9.54
C LYS A 67 0.74 -1.02 -10.19
N ALA A 68 0.41 -2.13 -10.85
CA ALA A 68 -0.92 -2.30 -11.46
C ALA A 68 -2.05 -2.23 -10.42
N LEU A 69 -1.82 -2.74 -9.21
CA LEU A 69 -2.78 -2.68 -8.11
C LEU A 69 -3.00 -1.23 -7.62
N LEU A 70 -1.94 -0.44 -7.46
CA LEU A 70 -2.04 0.97 -7.06
C LEU A 70 -2.74 1.82 -8.12
N GLU A 71 -2.43 1.61 -9.41
CA GLU A 71 -3.09 2.31 -10.52
C GLU A 71 -4.57 1.95 -10.65
N ALA A 72 -4.94 0.69 -10.40
CA ALA A 72 -6.33 0.25 -10.41
C ALA A 72 -7.12 0.90 -9.25
N ALA A 73 -6.48 1.03 -8.08
CA ALA A 73 -7.06 1.67 -6.91
C ALA A 73 -7.30 3.19 -7.13
N GLU A 74 -6.42 3.87 -7.86
CA GLU A 74 -6.57 5.28 -8.24
C GLU A 74 -7.73 5.52 -9.20
N LYS A 75 -7.89 4.63 -10.18
CA LYS A 75 -8.93 4.77 -11.23
C LYS A 75 -10.31 4.31 -10.75
N GLU A 76 -10.45 3.94 -9.47
CA GLU A 76 -11.60 3.21 -8.91
C GLU A 76 -12.03 2.00 -9.75
N ASN A 77 -11.12 1.48 -10.57
CA ASN A 77 -11.38 0.48 -11.60
C ASN A 77 -10.70 -0.83 -11.18
N ILE A 78 -11.02 -1.28 -9.97
CA ILE A 78 -10.72 -2.65 -9.57
C ILE A 78 -11.71 -3.54 -10.33
N SER A 79 -11.46 -3.74 -11.62
CA SER A 79 -12.21 -4.69 -12.41
C SER A 79 -12.20 -6.00 -11.64
N GLN A 80 -13.39 -6.53 -11.36
CA GLN A 80 -13.61 -7.81 -10.72
C GLN A 80 -13.12 -8.94 -11.64
N LYS A 81 -11.83 -8.99 -11.96
CA LYS A 81 -11.24 -10.20 -12.50
C LYS A 81 -11.28 -11.19 -11.35
N LYS A 82 -12.30 -12.08 -11.38
CA LYS A 82 -12.61 -13.10 -10.37
C LYS A 82 -11.35 -13.65 -9.70
N MET A 83 -10.95 -13.04 -8.59
CA MET A 83 -10.11 -13.70 -7.61
C MET A 83 -11.06 -14.68 -6.92
N GLN A 84 -10.85 -15.97 -7.14
CA GLN A 84 -11.50 -16.98 -6.33
C GLN A 84 -10.88 -16.86 -4.93
N THR A 85 -11.60 -16.20 -4.02
CA THR A 85 -11.33 -16.24 -2.60
C THR A 85 -12.62 -16.58 -1.84
N PRO A 86 -12.53 -17.36 -0.74
CA PRO A 86 -13.69 -17.82 0.01
C PRO A 86 -14.50 -16.63 0.53
N LYS A 87 -15.83 -16.78 0.63
CA LYS A 87 -16.79 -15.78 1.15
C LYS A 87 -16.23 -15.07 2.39
N ALA A 88 -15.71 -13.87 2.23
CA ALA A 88 -15.37 -12.98 3.33
C ALA A 88 -16.59 -12.11 3.64
N SER A 89 -17.02 -12.17 4.90
CA SER A 89 -18.10 -11.35 5.47
C SER A 89 -17.80 -9.85 5.27
N LYS A 90 -18.85 -9.07 4.98
CA LYS A 90 -18.78 -7.61 4.83
C LYS A 90 -18.08 -6.97 6.02
N ILE A 91 -16.93 -6.34 5.79
CA ILE A 91 -16.31 -5.42 6.72
C ILE A 91 -16.77 -4.02 6.30
N SER A 92 -17.59 -3.38 7.13
CA SER A 92 -18.01 -2.00 6.94
C SER A 92 -17.20 -1.11 7.86
N LEU A 93 -16.52 -0.11 7.31
CA LEU A 93 -15.99 1.03 8.06
C LEU A 93 -16.99 2.18 7.96
N LYS A 94 -17.46 2.66 9.12
CA LYS A 94 -18.17 3.94 9.26
C LYS A 94 -17.19 4.94 9.87
N PHE A 95 -17.13 6.13 9.28
CA PHE A 95 -16.54 7.31 9.89
C PHE A 95 -17.63 8.05 10.67
#